data_AF-A0A1V6FNV8-F1
#
_entry.id   AF-A0A1V6FNV8-F1
#
_cell.length_a   1.000
_cell.length_b   1.000
_cell.length_c   1.000
_cell.angle_alpha   90.00
_cell.angle_beta   90.00
_cell.angle_gamma   90.00
#
_symmetry.space_group_name_H-M   'P 1'
#
loop_
_entity.id
_entity.type
_entity.pdbx_description
1 polymer ?
#
loop_
_entity_poly.entity_id
_entity_poly.type
_entity_poly.pdbx_seq_one_letter_code
_entity_poly.pdbx_strand_id
1 'polypeptide(L)'
;MRTWILLCAGVLALLLGSGCRTTVRPPARPVANLFPTLMPMSSLQSFQPRPATSEQVAALLARTGCLELLQKGGMLDTELSVLARGIERRGYAEIDAHRARTPLLWLIVASPGPETWIIAASFPDYPPDQCRAGLSDQGEPTGKTRLSVNPDQPPAPFWTSTQGGVRTELFRILADDGKNDRWQMRWQMPDQMN
;
A
#
# COMPACT_ATOMS: atom_id res chain seq x y z
N MET A 1 -5.22 59.04 5.83
CA MET A 1 -4.85 58.00 4.85
C MET A 1 -3.53 57.29 5.14
N ARG A 2 -2.47 57.99 5.58
CA ARG A 2 -1.12 57.39 5.78
C ARG A 2 -1.02 56.31 6.87
N THR A 3 -1.83 56.40 7.92
CA THR A 3 -1.86 55.44 9.06
C THR A 3 -2.53 54.10 8.73
N TRP A 4 -3.50 54.10 7.82
CA TRP A 4 -4.22 52.89 7.41
C TRP A 4 -3.35 51.97 6.53
N ILE A 5 -2.46 52.56 5.71
CA ILE A 5 -1.53 51.83 4.86
C ILE A 5 -0.48 51.09 5.71
N LEU A 6 -0.01 51.70 6.80
CA LEU A 6 0.95 51.09 7.72
C LEU A 6 0.35 49.92 8.51
N LEU A 7 -0.92 50.03 8.92
CA LEU A 7 -1.65 48.94 9.57
C LEU A 7 -1.86 47.76 8.62
N CYS A 8 -2.28 47.99 7.38
CA CYS A 8 -2.43 46.93 6.38
C CYS A 8 -1.09 46.25 6.04
N ALA A 9 0.00 47.01 5.94
CA ALA A 9 1.34 46.46 5.71
C ALA A 9 1.82 45.58 6.88
N GLY A 10 1.54 45.98 8.12
CA GLY A 10 1.85 45.20 9.32
C GLY A 10 1.09 43.88 9.40
N VAL A 11 -0.22 43.89 9.08
CA VAL A 11 -1.04 42.68 9.03
C VAL A 11 -0.60 41.74 7.90
N LEU A 12 -0.27 42.29 6.72
CA LEU A 12 0.22 41.50 5.59
C LEU A 12 1.57 40.83 5.91
N ALA A 13 2.49 41.55 6.59
CA ALA A 13 3.77 40.99 7.03
C ALA A 13 3.59 39.89 8.09
N LEU A 14 2.61 40.04 8.99
CA LEU A 14 2.25 39.00 9.97
C LEU A 14 1.66 37.75 9.32
N LEU A 15 0.79 37.92 8.31
CA LEU A 15 0.22 36.79 7.56
C LEU A 15 1.28 36.08 6.71
N LEU A 16 2.16 36.83 6.04
CA LEU A 16 3.26 36.27 5.24
C LEU A 16 4.34 35.60 6.11
N GLY A 17 4.60 36.12 7.31
CA GLY A 17 5.58 35.56 8.25
C GLY A 17 5.09 34.28 8.95
N SER A 18 3.77 34.11 9.07
CA SER A 18 3.15 32.97 9.77
C SER A 18 2.82 31.80 8.85
N GLY A 19 2.66 32.03 7.53
CA GLY A 19 2.22 31.03 6.57
C GLY A 19 3.24 29.95 6.20
N CYS A 20 4.53 30.13 6.49
CA CYS A 20 5.60 29.25 6.01
C CYS A 20 6.31 28.42 7.10
N ARG A 21 5.88 28.46 8.36
CA ARG A 21 6.61 27.82 9.48
C ARG A 21 6.11 26.44 9.89
N THR A 22 4.92 26.03 9.46
CA THR A 22 4.47 24.64 9.62
C THR A 22 5.00 23.82 8.46
N THR A 23 6.24 23.36 8.58
CA THR A 23 6.72 22.23 7.76
C THR A 23 5.85 21.03 8.10
N VAL A 24 4.82 20.78 7.28
CA VAL A 24 3.99 19.58 7.39
C VAL A 24 4.91 18.40 7.13
N ARG A 25 5.42 17.78 8.20
CA ARG A 25 6.20 16.56 8.11
C ARG A 25 5.24 15.41 7.89
N PRO A 26 5.44 14.57 6.86
CA PRO A 26 4.67 13.35 6.70
C PRO A 26 4.79 12.50 7.98
N PRO A 27 3.69 11.86 8.42
CA PRO A 27 3.70 11.10 9.64
C PRO A 27 4.60 9.86 9.50
N ALA A 28 5.27 9.48 10.59
CA ALA A 28 6.16 8.30 10.64
C ALA A 28 5.39 7.02 11.02
N ARG A 29 4.26 6.79 10.36
CA ARG A 29 3.37 5.64 10.53
C ARG A 29 2.70 5.29 9.20
N PRO A 30 2.12 4.10 9.05
CA PRO A 30 1.37 3.75 7.86
C PRO A 30 0.15 4.66 7.70
N VAL A 31 -0.07 5.14 6.48
CA VAL A 31 -1.20 6.01 6.13
C VAL A 31 -1.87 5.52 4.86
N ALA A 32 -3.20 5.55 4.86
CA ALA A 32 -3.97 5.27 3.67
C ALA A 32 -3.87 6.46 2.70
N ASN A 33 -3.84 6.13 1.41
CA ASN A 33 -3.46 6.97 0.28
C ASN A 33 -1.94 7.08 0.11
N LEU A 34 -1.46 6.38 -0.91
CA LEU A 34 -0.13 6.54 -1.44
C LEU A 34 -0.22 7.40 -2.71
N PHE A 35 0.60 8.44 -2.79
CA PHE A 35 0.65 9.34 -3.95
C PHE A 35 2.10 9.60 -4.38
N PRO A 36 2.43 9.45 -5.68
CA PRO A 36 1.58 8.87 -6.74
C PRO A 36 1.31 7.38 -6.50
N THR A 37 0.18 6.86 -7.03
CA THR A 37 -0.15 5.42 -6.93
C THR A 37 0.96 4.54 -7.50
N LEU A 38 1.17 3.37 -6.89
CA LEU A 38 2.19 2.41 -7.33
C LEU A 38 1.68 1.46 -8.42
N MET A 39 0.39 1.45 -8.71
CA MET A 39 -0.16 0.61 -9.77
C MET A 39 -0.07 1.27 -11.14
N PRO A 40 0.35 0.54 -12.19
CA PRO A 40 0.23 1.00 -13.56
C PRO A 40 -1.22 1.33 -13.89
N MET A 41 -1.43 2.41 -14.65
CA MET A 41 -2.77 2.84 -15.07
C MET A 41 -3.55 1.73 -15.80
N SER A 42 -2.86 0.84 -16.54
CA SER A 42 -3.47 -0.32 -17.21
C SER A 42 -4.10 -1.30 -16.22
N SER A 43 -3.46 -1.51 -15.06
CA SER A 43 -4.00 -2.37 -13.99
C SER A 43 -5.22 -1.74 -13.31
N LEU A 44 -5.18 -0.41 -13.12
CA LEU A 44 -6.25 0.33 -12.46
C LEU A 44 -7.59 0.26 -13.20
N GLN A 45 -7.57 0.15 -14.54
CA GLN A 45 -8.78 0.07 -15.37
C GLN A 45 -9.63 -1.17 -15.09
N SER A 46 -9.03 -2.23 -14.56
CA SER A 46 -9.73 -3.48 -14.25
C SER A 46 -10.48 -3.44 -12.91
N PHE A 47 -10.19 -2.47 -12.03
CA PHE A 47 -10.78 -2.42 -10.70
C PHE A 47 -12.16 -1.80 -10.73
N GLN A 48 -13.10 -2.45 -10.03
CA GLN A 48 -14.48 -2.01 -9.97
C GLN A 48 -14.81 -1.51 -8.57
N PRO A 49 -15.42 -0.32 -8.44
CA PRO A 49 -16.00 0.16 -7.19
C PRO A 49 -16.82 -0.93 -6.50
N ARG A 50 -16.53 -1.18 -5.24
CA ARG A 50 -17.13 -2.31 -4.50
C ARG A 50 -17.40 -1.93 -3.04
N PRO A 51 -18.63 -2.09 -2.54
CA PRO A 51 -18.92 -1.89 -1.12
C PRO A 51 -17.95 -2.71 -0.25
N ALA A 52 -17.31 -2.03 0.70
CA ALA A 52 -16.36 -2.62 1.62
C ALA A 52 -16.52 -1.96 3.00
N THR A 53 -16.44 -2.76 4.07
CA THR A 53 -16.41 -2.23 5.44
C THR A 53 -15.00 -2.25 6.01
N SER A 54 -14.75 -1.50 7.08
CA SER A 54 -13.46 -1.51 7.77
C SER A 54 -13.13 -2.89 8.35
N GLU A 55 -14.13 -3.62 8.84
CA GLU A 55 -14.01 -4.98 9.37
C GLU A 55 -13.64 -5.96 8.25
N GLN A 56 -14.27 -5.83 7.09
CA GLN A 56 -13.97 -6.65 5.92
C GLN A 56 -12.52 -6.44 5.46
N VAL A 57 -12.08 -5.18 5.37
CA VAL A 57 -10.69 -4.84 5.01
C VAL A 57 -9.72 -5.36 6.07
N ALA A 58 -10.03 -5.19 7.36
CA ALA A 58 -9.20 -5.71 8.44
C ALA A 58 -9.07 -7.24 8.36
N ALA A 59 -10.15 -7.97 8.11
CA ALA A 59 -10.14 -9.42 7.95
C ALA A 59 -9.26 -9.86 6.77
N LEU A 60 -9.36 -9.18 5.62
CA LEU A 60 -8.49 -9.44 4.46
C LEU A 60 -7.01 -9.23 4.81
N LEU A 61 -6.67 -8.12 5.47
CA LEU A 61 -5.30 -7.80 5.87
C LEU A 61 -4.77 -8.74 6.97
N ALA A 62 -5.64 -9.24 7.85
CA ALA A 62 -5.28 -10.21 8.87
C ALA A 62 -4.92 -11.56 8.24
N ARG A 63 -5.67 -12.01 7.21
CA ARG A 63 -5.39 -13.25 6.47
C ARG A 63 -4.04 -13.25 5.77
N THR A 64 -3.51 -12.09 5.40
CA THR A 64 -2.17 -11.96 4.81
C THR A 64 -1.07 -11.67 5.83
N GLY A 65 -1.39 -11.64 7.13
CA GLY A 65 -0.47 -11.23 8.19
C GLY A 65 -0.04 -9.76 8.13
N CYS A 66 -0.56 -8.96 7.19
CA CYS A 66 -0.18 -7.56 6.99
C CYS A 66 -0.80 -6.63 8.03
N LEU A 67 -1.99 -6.97 8.57
CA LEU A 67 -2.66 -6.13 9.56
C LEU A 67 -1.78 -5.89 10.79
N GLU A 68 -1.16 -6.96 11.30
CA GLU A 68 -0.30 -6.88 12.48
C GLU A 68 0.95 -6.01 12.21
N LEU A 69 1.55 -6.11 11.02
CA LEU A 69 2.68 -5.26 10.61
C LEU A 69 2.30 -3.78 10.56
N LEU A 70 1.09 -3.49 10.08
CA LEU A 70 0.56 -2.12 10.03
C LEU A 70 0.29 -1.57 11.43
N GLN A 71 -0.33 -2.37 12.30
CA GLN A 71 -0.62 -2.00 13.68
C GLN A 71 0.68 -1.78 14.48
N LYS A 72 1.67 -2.68 14.35
CA LYS A 72 3.02 -2.50 14.93
C LYS A 72 3.71 -1.25 14.41
N GLY A 73 3.48 -0.89 13.15
CA GLY A 73 3.94 0.36 12.56
C GLY A 73 3.25 1.62 13.08
N GLY A 74 2.20 1.49 13.90
CA GLY A 74 1.43 2.59 14.47
C GLY A 74 0.31 3.10 13.56
N MET A 75 -0.19 2.27 12.64
CA MET A 75 -1.36 2.59 11.81
C MET A 75 -2.56 2.87 12.73
N LEU A 76 -3.32 3.93 12.42
CA LEU A 76 -4.57 4.20 13.13
C LEU A 76 -5.72 3.38 12.56
N ASP A 77 -6.68 3.02 13.40
CA ASP A 77 -7.91 2.32 12.97
C ASP A 77 -8.69 3.11 11.91
N THR A 78 -8.63 4.44 11.95
CA THR A 78 -9.25 5.31 10.94
C THR A 78 -8.72 5.08 9.53
N GLU A 79 -7.48 4.59 9.37
CA GLU A 79 -6.91 4.28 8.06
C GLU A 79 -7.66 3.12 7.39
N LEU A 80 -8.22 2.17 8.16
CA LEU A 80 -9.07 1.10 7.62
C LEU A 80 -10.35 1.66 7.01
N SER A 81 -10.94 2.70 7.60
CA SER A 81 -12.12 3.38 7.03
C SER A 81 -11.77 4.16 5.76
N VAL A 82 -10.56 4.70 5.68
CA VAL A 82 -10.07 5.35 4.46
C VAL A 82 -9.86 4.32 3.35
N LEU A 83 -9.29 3.16 3.67
CA LEU A 83 -9.15 2.06 2.70
C LEU A 83 -10.50 1.57 2.19
N ALA A 84 -11.44 1.27 3.09
CA ALA A 84 -12.78 0.83 2.75
C ALA A 84 -13.47 1.80 1.78
N ARG A 85 -13.42 3.11 2.09
CA ARG A 85 -13.96 4.16 1.22
C ARG A 85 -13.24 4.26 -0.12
N GLY A 86 -11.93 4.05 -0.15
CA GLY A 86 -11.14 4.04 -1.39
C GLY A 86 -11.57 2.91 -2.32
N ILE A 87 -11.72 1.70 -1.78
CA ILE A 87 -12.21 0.52 -2.48
C ILE A 87 -13.66 0.73 -2.96
N GLU A 88 -14.53 1.26 -2.11
CA GLU A 88 -15.92 1.55 -2.45
C GLU A 88 -16.04 2.52 -3.63
N ARG A 89 -15.14 3.51 -3.74
CA ARG A 89 -15.22 4.53 -4.77
C ARG A 89 -14.46 4.19 -6.05
N ARG A 90 -13.36 3.45 -5.94
CA ARG A 90 -12.40 3.25 -7.04
C ARG A 90 -12.09 1.79 -7.34
N GLY A 91 -12.57 0.86 -6.52
CA GLY A 91 -12.21 -0.55 -6.58
C GLY A 91 -10.84 -0.88 -6.00
N TYR A 92 -10.10 0.11 -5.49
CA TYR A 92 -8.83 -0.12 -4.82
C TYR A 92 -8.48 0.97 -3.80
N ALA A 93 -7.60 0.63 -2.88
CA ALA A 93 -6.96 1.57 -1.96
C ALA A 93 -5.55 1.10 -1.61
N GLU A 94 -4.72 2.04 -1.13
CA GLU A 94 -3.30 1.82 -0.91
C GLU A 94 -2.88 2.38 0.45
N ILE A 95 -1.85 1.78 1.05
CA ILE A 95 -1.15 2.27 2.23
C ILE A 95 0.29 2.58 1.87
N ASP A 96 0.76 3.76 2.26
CA ASP A 96 2.17 4.08 2.37
C ASP A 96 2.68 3.76 3.77
N ALA A 97 3.69 2.90 3.87
CA ALA A 97 4.35 2.53 5.11
C ALA A 97 5.87 2.77 5.08
N HIS A 98 6.43 3.40 4.04
CA HIS A 98 7.88 3.59 3.88
C HIS A 98 8.54 4.36 5.03
N ARG A 99 7.78 5.22 5.71
CA ARG A 99 8.24 6.05 6.82
C ARG A 99 7.95 5.44 8.19
N ALA A 100 7.22 4.33 8.22
CA ALA A 100 6.88 3.61 9.43
C ALA A 100 8.00 2.65 9.83
N ARG A 101 8.06 2.31 11.11
CA ARG A 101 9.02 1.32 11.63
C ARG A 101 8.47 -0.09 11.48
N THR A 102 8.33 -0.53 10.22
CA THR A 102 7.76 -1.83 9.85
C THR A 102 8.47 -2.36 8.60
N PRO A 103 8.58 -3.68 8.39
CA PRO A 103 9.17 -4.24 7.17
C PRO A 103 8.31 -4.01 5.92
N LEU A 104 7.08 -3.47 6.07
CA LEU A 104 6.21 -3.15 4.94
C LEU A 104 6.56 -1.77 4.35
N LEU A 105 6.84 -1.71 3.05
CA LEU A 105 7.02 -0.45 2.32
C LEU A 105 5.68 0.16 1.93
N TRP A 106 4.81 -0.67 1.35
CA TRP A 106 3.49 -0.28 0.89
C TRP A 106 2.59 -1.49 0.78
N LEU A 107 1.28 -1.23 0.73
CA LEU A 107 0.26 -2.24 0.53
C LEU A 107 -0.87 -1.72 -0.35
N ILE A 108 -1.44 -2.61 -1.15
CA ILE A 108 -2.58 -2.35 -2.02
C ILE A 108 -3.66 -3.38 -1.69
N VAL A 109 -4.91 -2.92 -1.60
CA VAL A 109 -6.11 -3.76 -1.60
C VAL A 109 -6.94 -3.37 -2.81
N ALA A 110 -7.30 -4.35 -3.64
CA ALA A 110 -8.05 -4.12 -4.87
C ALA A 110 -9.11 -5.19 -5.11
N SER A 111 -10.15 -4.78 -5.83
CA SER A 111 -11.29 -5.59 -6.26
C SER A 111 -11.35 -5.58 -7.79
N PRO A 112 -10.66 -6.51 -8.48
CA PRO A 112 -10.74 -6.65 -9.95
C PRO A 112 -12.12 -7.12 -10.43
N GLY A 113 -12.96 -7.63 -9.54
CA GLY A 113 -14.29 -8.11 -9.86
C GLY A 113 -15.07 -8.48 -8.60
N PRO A 114 -16.36 -8.84 -8.73
CA PRO A 114 -17.25 -9.05 -7.59
C PRO A 114 -16.81 -10.23 -6.71
N GLU A 115 -16.11 -11.22 -7.26
CA GLU A 115 -15.80 -12.48 -6.57
C GLU A 115 -14.34 -12.59 -6.12
N THR A 116 -13.52 -11.57 -6.34
CA THR A 116 -12.08 -11.68 -6.13
C THR A 116 -11.52 -10.44 -5.45
N TRP A 117 -10.71 -10.69 -4.42
CA TRP A 117 -9.85 -9.71 -3.77
C TRP A 117 -8.40 -9.92 -4.17
N ILE A 118 -7.68 -8.83 -4.40
CA ILE A 118 -6.24 -8.82 -4.55
C ILE A 118 -5.64 -7.98 -3.43
N ILE A 119 -4.67 -8.55 -2.71
CA ILE A 119 -3.77 -7.81 -1.85
C ILE A 119 -2.37 -7.91 -2.44
N ALA A 120 -1.65 -6.79 -2.50
CA ALA A 120 -0.24 -6.78 -2.84
C ALA A 120 0.54 -5.97 -1.81
N ALA A 121 1.65 -6.50 -1.34
CA ALA A 121 2.50 -5.89 -0.32
C ALA A 121 3.95 -5.95 -0.75
N SER A 122 4.72 -4.90 -0.47
CA SER A 122 6.15 -4.87 -0.77
C SER A 122 7.00 -4.66 0.46
N PHE A 123 8.18 -5.26 0.44
CA PHE A 123 9.12 -5.36 1.53
C PHE A 123 10.53 -5.04 1.01
N PRO A 124 11.39 -4.35 1.78
CA PRO A 124 12.76 -4.11 1.37
C PRO A 124 13.57 -5.42 1.34
N ASP A 125 13.29 -6.29 2.31
CA ASP A 125 13.93 -7.59 2.48
C ASP A 125 12.91 -8.72 2.31
N TYR A 126 13.37 -9.97 2.47
CA TYR A 126 12.51 -11.14 2.34
C TYR A 126 11.29 -11.03 3.29
N PRO A 127 10.05 -11.31 2.82
CA PRO A 127 8.86 -11.00 3.62
C PRO A 127 8.82 -11.77 4.95
N PRO A 128 8.30 -11.17 6.04
CA PRO A 128 8.16 -11.86 7.31
C PRO A 128 7.29 -13.11 7.22
N ASP A 129 7.57 -14.11 8.07
CA ASP A 129 6.92 -15.43 8.06
C ASP A 129 5.39 -15.35 8.13
N GLN A 130 4.85 -14.41 8.91
CA GLN A 130 3.42 -14.15 9.03
C GLN A 130 2.75 -13.76 7.70
N CYS A 131 3.50 -13.16 6.78
CA CYS A 131 3.03 -12.85 5.43
C CYS A 131 3.27 -14.00 4.45
N ARG A 132 4.15 -14.94 4.79
CA ARG A 132 4.53 -16.07 3.94
C ARG A 132 3.76 -17.33 4.31
N ALA A 133 2.48 -17.23 4.64
CA ALA A 133 1.66 -18.41 4.94
C ALA A 133 1.72 -19.42 3.76
N GLY A 134 2.13 -20.66 4.05
CA GLY A 134 2.39 -21.72 3.06
C GLY A 134 3.80 -21.71 2.44
N LEU A 135 4.60 -20.68 2.71
CA LEU A 135 6.02 -20.50 2.36
C LEU A 135 6.96 -20.63 3.56
N SER A 136 6.46 -20.52 4.80
CA SER A 136 7.31 -20.41 6.01
C SER A 136 8.34 -21.54 6.13
N ASP A 137 8.01 -22.75 5.65
CA ASP A 137 8.90 -23.92 5.67
C ASP A 137 9.90 -23.95 4.50
N GLN A 138 9.71 -23.10 3.49
CA GLN A 138 10.62 -22.93 2.35
C GLN A 138 11.49 -21.70 2.62
N GLY A 139 12.81 -21.92 2.68
CA GLY A 139 13.78 -20.85 2.87
C GLY A 139 13.74 -19.80 1.74
N GLU A 140 14.49 -18.70 1.89
CA GLU A 140 14.58 -17.65 0.87
C GLU A 140 15.02 -18.24 -0.48
N PRO A 141 14.25 -18.04 -1.57
CA PRO A 141 14.62 -18.54 -2.89
C PRO A 141 15.96 -17.96 -3.35
N THR A 142 16.88 -18.82 -3.78
CA THR A 142 18.15 -18.40 -4.38
C THR A 142 17.92 -17.91 -5.81
N GLY A 143 18.03 -16.59 -6.05
CA GLY A 143 17.95 -16.01 -7.40
C GLY A 143 17.45 -14.56 -7.43
N LYS A 144 17.62 -13.89 -8.58
CA LYS A 144 17.03 -12.57 -8.86
C LYS A 144 16.28 -12.63 -10.19
N THR A 145 14.97 -12.38 -10.17
CA THR A 145 14.17 -12.18 -11.37
C THR A 145 14.11 -10.68 -11.58
N ARG A 146 14.53 -10.20 -12.75
CA ARG A 146 14.39 -8.79 -13.08
C ARG A 146 12.93 -8.51 -13.39
N LEU A 147 12.42 -7.36 -12.94
CA LEU A 147 11.15 -6.88 -13.46
C LEU A 147 11.34 -6.70 -14.97
N SER A 148 10.40 -7.20 -15.78
CA SER A 148 10.37 -6.83 -17.18
C SER A 148 10.13 -5.33 -17.26
N VAL A 149 10.84 -4.64 -18.16
CA VAL A 149 10.62 -3.20 -18.46
C VAL A 149 9.20 -2.96 -19.02
N ASN A 150 8.47 -4.05 -19.33
CA ASN A 150 7.08 -4.01 -19.73
C ASN A 150 6.14 -4.10 -18.50
N PRO A 151 5.45 -3.00 -18.11
CA PRO A 151 4.50 -3.00 -17.00
C PRO A 151 3.30 -3.93 -17.22
N ASP A 152 3.05 -4.34 -18.46
CA ASP A 152 1.95 -5.27 -18.81
C ASP A 152 2.37 -6.75 -18.74
N GLN A 153 3.65 -7.04 -18.51
CA GLN A 153 4.16 -8.39 -18.24
C GLN A 153 4.85 -8.44 -16.87
N PRO A 154 4.09 -8.73 -15.79
CA PRO A 154 4.71 -8.95 -14.49
C PRO A 154 5.74 -10.10 -14.61
N PRO A 155 6.86 -10.03 -13.85
CA PRO A 155 7.82 -11.12 -13.84
C PRO A 155 7.16 -12.41 -13.38
N ALA A 156 7.68 -13.55 -13.85
CA ALA A 156 7.26 -14.84 -13.31
C ALA A 156 7.51 -14.87 -11.79
N PRO A 157 6.53 -15.29 -10.98
CA PRO A 157 6.73 -15.43 -9.55
C PRO A 157 7.80 -16.49 -9.27
N PHE A 158 8.63 -16.24 -8.27
CA PHE A 158 9.57 -17.24 -7.75
C PHE A 158 8.85 -18.43 -7.14
N TRP A 159 7.71 -18.15 -6.53
CA TRP A 159 6.89 -19.14 -5.88
C TRP A 159 5.42 -18.78 -6.03
N THR A 160 4.63 -19.82 -6.25
CA THR A 160 3.17 -19.76 -6.29
C THR A 160 2.63 -20.92 -5.48
N SER A 161 1.63 -20.66 -4.65
CA SER A 161 0.86 -21.71 -3.99
C SER A 161 -0.62 -21.36 -3.99
N THR A 162 -1.45 -22.39 -3.92
CA THR A 162 -2.89 -22.25 -3.76
C THR A 162 -3.33 -23.09 -2.57
N GLN A 163 -3.81 -22.43 -1.52
CA GLN A 163 -4.28 -23.08 -0.28
C GLN A 163 -5.59 -22.44 0.14
N GLY A 164 -6.61 -23.27 0.44
CA GLY A 164 -7.94 -22.77 0.87
C GLY A 164 -8.57 -21.79 -0.13
N GLY A 165 -8.33 -21.97 -1.43
CA GLY A 165 -8.79 -21.06 -2.49
C GLY A 165 -7.97 -19.77 -2.63
N VAL A 166 -7.01 -19.50 -1.75
CA VAL A 166 -6.13 -18.33 -1.85
C VAL A 166 -4.91 -18.69 -2.68
N ARG A 167 -4.73 -17.99 -3.79
CA ARG A 167 -3.49 -18.03 -4.58
C ARG A 167 -2.52 -16.99 -4.03
N THR A 168 -1.33 -17.43 -3.64
CA THR A 168 -0.27 -16.58 -3.12
C THR A 168 0.93 -16.66 -4.04
N GLU A 169 1.53 -15.51 -4.34
CA GLU A 169 2.66 -15.35 -5.25
C GLU A 169 3.74 -14.51 -4.59
N LEU A 170 5.00 -14.92 -4.77
CA LEU A 170 6.18 -14.21 -4.29
C LEU A 170 7.03 -13.76 -5.48
N PHE A 171 7.38 -12.48 -5.49
CA PHE A 171 8.23 -11.87 -6.50
C PHE A 171 9.44 -11.20 -5.83
N ARG A 172 10.57 -11.22 -6.53
CA ARG A 172 11.68 -10.30 -6.26
C ARG A 172 11.72 -9.33 -7.43
N ILE A 173 11.62 -8.05 -7.12
CA ILE A 173 11.49 -6.96 -8.07
C ILE A 173 12.77 -6.15 -8.01
N LEU A 174 13.54 -6.18 -9.09
CA LEU A 174 14.60 -5.22 -9.33
C LEU A 174 14.04 -4.08 -10.18
N ALA A 175 14.10 -2.85 -9.69
CA ALA A 175 13.74 -1.68 -10.47
C ALA A 175 14.73 -1.46 -11.64
N ASP A 176 14.29 -0.70 -12.64
CA ASP A 176 15.06 -0.41 -13.86
C ASP A 176 16.40 0.30 -13.59
N ASP A 177 16.53 0.99 -12.45
CA ASP A 177 17.77 1.63 -12.02
C ASP A 177 18.84 0.63 -11.52
N GLY A 178 18.48 -0.66 -11.41
CA GLY A 178 19.34 -1.73 -10.93
C GLY A 178 19.71 -1.63 -9.44
N LYS A 179 19.15 -0.66 -8.72
CA LYS A 179 19.50 -0.31 -7.33
C LYS A 179 18.40 -0.65 -6.35
N ASN A 180 17.14 -0.53 -6.75
CA ASN A 180 16.01 -0.83 -5.89
C ASN A 180 15.56 -2.29 -6.06
N ASP A 181 16.13 -3.16 -5.23
CA ASP A 181 15.75 -4.58 -5.05
C ASP A 181 14.71 -4.63 -3.92
N ARG A 182 13.52 -5.17 -4.20
CA ARG A 182 12.45 -5.32 -3.21
C ARG A 182 11.72 -6.64 -3.41
N TRP A 183 11.17 -7.16 -2.33
CA TRP A 183 10.27 -8.30 -2.40
C TRP A 183 8.83 -7.82 -2.52
N GLN A 184 8.00 -8.63 -3.18
CA GLN A 184 6.57 -8.41 -3.25
C GLN A 184 5.83 -9.71 -3.01
N MET A 185 4.82 -9.65 -2.15
CA MET A 185 3.81 -10.68 -1.99
C MET A 185 2.53 -10.24 -2.68
N ARG A 186 1.86 -11.18 -3.35
CA ARG A 186 0.51 -10.98 -3.86
C ARG A 186 -0.37 -12.12 -3.40
N TRP A 187 -1.56 -11.79 -2.90
CA TRP A 187 -2.60 -12.73 -2.55
C TRP A 187 -3.83 -12.43 -3.40
N GLN A 188 -4.36 -13.47 -4.04
CA GLN A 188 -5.64 -13.45 -4.71
C GLN A 188 -6.59 -14.36 -3.94
N MET A 189 -7.66 -13.78 -3.41
CA MET A 189 -8.61 -14.48 -2.54
C MET A 189 -9.99 -14.46 -3.16
N PRO A 190 -10.74 -15.58 -3.10
CA PRO A 190 -12.15 -15.57 -3.42
C PRO A 190 -12.90 -14.75 -2.37
N ASP A 191 -14.00 -14.16 -2.79
CA ASP A 191 -14.94 -13.52 -1.89
C ASP A 191 -15.69 -14.59 -1.10
N GLN A 192 -15.25 -14.84 0.13
CA GLN A 192 -15.86 -15.81 1.04
C GLN A 192 -16.58 -15.13 2.21
N MET A 193 -16.86 -13.83 2.10
CA MET A 193 -17.61 -13.08 3.12
C MET A 193 -19.07 -12.95 2.70
N ASN A 194 -19.77 -14.09 2.74
CA ASN A 194 -21.22 -14.18 2.91
C ASN A 194 -21.50 -15.02 4.15
#